data_AF-A0A932W6X9-F1
#
_entry.id   AF-A0A932W6X9-F1
#
_cell.length_a   1.000
_cell.length_b   1.000
_cell.length_c   1.000
_cell.angle_alpha   90.00
_cell.angle_beta   90.00
_cell.angle_gamma   90.00
#
_symmetry.space_group_name_H-M   'P 1'
#
loop_
_entity.id
_entity.type
_entity.pdbx_description
1 polymer ?
#
loop_
_entity_poly.entity_id
_entity_poly.type
_entity_poly.pdbx_seq_one_letter_code
_entity_poly.pdbx_strand_id
1 'polypeptide(L)'
;MTKRLPPPDLTPERLKARDWWSGADLYLIVDDYDLVATGTSNPLLPLLDLLPQARDIGLHLIIGRASGGAARAMFEPVLQRLKELGSPMLMLSGSRDEGALTGNVRAEPFPPGRGRLVTRRGVALIQTAYLPPAG
;
A
#
# COMPACT_ATOMS: atom_id res chain seq x y z
N MET A 1 12.86 -12.35 1.56
CA MET A 1 11.77 -12.55 2.55
C MET A 1 11.17 -13.95 2.52
N THR A 2 11.34 -14.72 1.43
CA THR A 2 10.86 -16.11 1.27
C THR A 2 11.23 -17.06 2.41
N LYS A 3 12.39 -16.87 3.06
CA LYS A 3 12.81 -17.68 4.23
C LYS A 3 11.90 -17.54 5.47
N ARG A 4 11.06 -16.49 5.52
CA ARG A 4 10.11 -16.25 6.61
C ARG A 4 8.71 -16.78 6.32
N LEU A 5 8.44 -17.33 5.12
CA LEU A 5 7.11 -17.85 4.79
C LEU A 5 6.71 -18.96 5.79
N PRO A 6 5.43 -19.04 6.19
CA PRO A 6 4.97 -20.11 7.07
C PRO A 6 5.26 -21.48 6.44
N PRO A 7 5.92 -22.40 7.17
CA PRO A 7 6.08 -23.78 6.71
C PRO A 7 4.73 -24.51 6.68
N PRO A 8 4.59 -25.55 5.85
CA PRO A 8 3.30 -26.20 5.59
C PRO A 8 2.74 -26.97 6.81
N ASP A 9 3.58 -27.35 7.75
CA ASP A 9 3.26 -28.12 8.96
C ASP A 9 2.99 -27.23 10.19
N LEU A 10 2.81 -25.92 9.98
CA LEU A 10 2.62 -24.98 11.08
C LEU A 10 1.20 -25.04 11.68
N THR A 11 1.12 -25.24 12.99
CA THR A 11 -0.16 -25.19 13.73
C THR A 11 -0.75 -23.77 13.75
N PRO A 12 -2.08 -23.60 13.85
CA PRO A 12 -2.72 -22.28 13.94
C PRO A 12 -2.20 -21.40 15.09
N GLU A 13 -1.90 -21.99 16.24
CA GLU A 13 -1.38 -21.29 17.43
C GLU A 13 -0.04 -20.64 17.13
N ARG A 14 0.86 -21.42 16.52
CA ARG A 14 2.18 -20.95 16.08
C ARG A 14 2.08 -19.93 14.94
N LEU A 15 1.12 -20.09 14.01
CA LEU A 15 0.86 -19.12 12.94
C LEU A 15 0.55 -17.73 13.54
N LYS A 16 -0.32 -17.72 14.55
CA LYS A 16 -0.67 -16.50 15.29
C LYS A 16 0.51 -15.93 16.08
N ALA A 17 1.32 -16.80 16.68
CA ALA A 17 2.48 -16.41 17.49
C ALA A 17 3.67 -15.89 16.68
N ARG A 18 3.79 -16.28 15.40
CA ARG A 18 4.92 -15.93 14.52
C ARG A 18 6.27 -16.41 15.02
N ASP A 19 6.31 -17.58 15.67
CA ASP A 19 7.50 -18.09 16.36
C ASP A 19 8.48 -18.89 15.47
N TRP A 20 8.13 -19.18 14.21
CA TRP A 20 8.99 -19.92 13.28
C TRP A 20 10.10 -19.07 12.65
N TRP A 21 10.06 -17.75 12.87
CA TRP A 21 11.11 -16.83 12.48
C TRP A 21 11.35 -15.78 13.57
N SER A 22 12.51 -15.14 13.53
CA SER A 22 12.89 -14.07 14.45
C SER A 22 13.52 -12.89 13.71
N GLY A 23 13.42 -11.70 14.28
CA GLY A 23 14.03 -10.47 13.75
C GLY A 23 13.03 -9.32 13.66
N ALA A 24 13.46 -8.19 13.12
CA ALA A 24 12.60 -7.03 12.93
C ALA A 24 11.67 -7.19 11.72
N ASP A 25 10.54 -6.48 11.78
CA ASP A 25 9.67 -6.19 10.64
C ASP A 25 10.43 -5.35 9.60
N LEU A 26 10.12 -5.56 8.32
CA LEU A 26 10.63 -4.80 7.20
C LEU A 26 9.56 -3.83 6.69
N TYR A 27 9.87 -2.54 6.75
CA TYR A 27 9.05 -1.48 6.14
C TYR A 27 9.73 -1.00 4.86
N LEU A 28 9.10 -1.28 3.72
CA LEU A 28 9.52 -0.77 2.43
C LEU A 28 8.67 0.46 2.09
N ILE A 29 9.28 1.63 2.16
CA ILE A 29 8.66 2.91 1.81
C ILE A 29 9.12 3.28 0.41
N VAL A 30 8.18 3.46 -0.50
CA VAL A 30 8.44 3.84 -1.89
C VAL A 30 7.72 5.15 -2.15
N ASP A 31 8.48 6.21 -2.33
CA ASP A 31 7.97 7.52 -2.72
C ASP A 31 8.08 7.70 -4.24
N ASP A 32 7.30 8.63 -4.80
CA ASP A 32 7.23 8.91 -6.24
C ASP A 32 7.10 7.63 -7.09
N TYR A 33 6.20 6.72 -6.69
CA TYR A 33 6.09 5.39 -7.30
C TYR A 33 5.77 5.41 -8.79
N ASP A 34 5.15 6.47 -9.31
CA ASP A 34 4.96 6.68 -10.74
C ASP A 34 6.28 6.82 -11.53
N LEU A 35 7.37 7.23 -10.88
CA LEU A 35 8.72 7.25 -11.45
C LEU A 35 9.46 5.90 -11.26
N VAL A 36 9.01 5.06 -10.33
CA VAL A 36 9.57 3.72 -10.08
C VAL A 36 8.95 2.69 -11.01
N ALA A 37 7.63 2.73 -11.19
CA ALA A 37 6.87 1.82 -12.02
C ALA A 37 6.81 2.29 -13.48
N THR A 38 7.98 2.33 -14.14
CA THR A 38 8.09 2.78 -15.53
C THR A 38 7.90 1.61 -16.50
N GLY A 39 6.69 1.46 -17.04
CA GLY A 39 6.40 0.54 -18.15
C GLY A 39 6.73 -0.93 -17.83
N THR A 40 7.66 -1.53 -18.56
CA THR A 40 8.05 -2.95 -18.45
C THR A 40 8.98 -3.26 -17.29
N SER A 41 9.57 -2.26 -16.63
CA SER A 41 10.42 -2.45 -15.47
C SER A 41 9.76 -1.91 -14.21
N ASN A 42 9.22 -2.82 -13.40
CA ASN A 42 8.81 -2.50 -12.04
C ASN A 42 9.59 -3.39 -11.06
N PRO A 43 10.50 -2.84 -10.24
CA PRO A 43 11.34 -3.62 -9.32
C PRO A 43 10.54 -4.27 -8.19
N LEU A 44 9.28 -3.89 -7.98
CA LEU A 44 8.44 -4.43 -6.93
C LEU A 44 7.64 -5.67 -7.35
N LEU A 45 7.65 -6.06 -8.63
CA LEU A 45 6.93 -7.25 -9.11
C LEU A 45 7.29 -8.54 -8.34
N PRO A 46 8.56 -8.80 -7.94
CA PRO A 46 8.90 -9.97 -7.14
C PRO A 46 8.23 -10.02 -5.75
N LEU A 47 7.64 -8.92 -5.28
CA LEU A 47 6.93 -8.88 -3.99
C LEU A 47 5.49 -9.38 -4.10
N LEU A 48 4.92 -9.48 -5.31
CA LEU A 48 3.49 -9.81 -5.53
C LEU A 48 3.08 -11.11 -4.82
N ASP A 49 3.92 -12.14 -4.88
CA ASP A 49 3.66 -13.44 -4.25
C ASP A 49 3.78 -13.41 -2.72
N LEU A 50 4.45 -12.39 -2.18
CA LEU A 50 4.68 -12.22 -0.74
C LEU A 50 3.60 -11.36 -0.08
N LEU A 51 3.00 -10.42 -0.82
CA LEU A 51 1.98 -9.49 -0.30
C LEU A 51 0.82 -10.17 0.45
N PRO A 52 0.29 -11.32 0.03
CA PRO A 52 -0.80 -11.99 0.75
C PRO A 52 -0.39 -12.52 2.12
N GLN A 53 0.90 -12.85 2.28
CA GLN A 53 1.49 -13.33 3.53
C GLN A 53 2.27 -12.25 4.28
N ALA A 54 2.20 -10.99 3.82
CA ALA A 54 2.98 -9.88 4.36
C ALA A 54 2.84 -9.74 5.88
N ARG A 55 1.61 -9.95 6.38
CA ARG A 55 1.30 -9.96 7.81
C ARG A 55 2.12 -11.00 8.58
N ASP A 56 2.30 -12.20 8.04
CA ASP A 56 2.91 -13.32 8.77
C ASP A 56 4.44 -13.28 8.72
N ILE A 57 5.00 -12.66 7.67
CA ILE A 57 6.45 -12.53 7.47
C ILE A 57 7.04 -11.20 7.96
N GLY A 58 6.20 -10.32 8.51
CA GLY A 58 6.60 -8.98 8.99
C GLY A 58 6.99 -8.02 7.86
N LEU A 59 6.32 -8.10 6.71
CA LEU A 59 6.54 -7.20 5.58
C LEU A 59 5.45 -6.12 5.53
N HIS A 60 5.85 -4.86 5.38
CA HIS A 60 4.96 -3.72 5.20
C HIS A 60 5.40 -2.94 3.97
N LEU A 61 4.48 -2.70 3.03
CA LEU A 61 4.72 -1.91 1.83
C LEU A 61 3.91 -0.62 1.91
N ILE A 62 4.59 0.53 1.85
CA ILE A 62 4.00 1.87 1.92
C ILE A 62 4.39 2.58 0.63
N ILE A 63 3.38 3.04 -0.12
CA ILE A 63 3.57 3.64 -1.44
C ILE A 63 2.99 5.05 -1.46
N GLY A 64 3.82 6.03 -1.81
CA GLY A 64 3.46 7.38 -2.24
C GLY A 64 3.51 7.47 -3.76
N ARG A 65 2.55 8.15 -4.37
CA ARG A 65 2.50 8.38 -5.82
C ARG A 65 1.76 9.65 -6.17
N ALA A 66 2.08 10.22 -7.32
CA ALA A 66 1.29 11.31 -7.88
C ALA A 66 -0.14 10.86 -8.25
N SER A 67 -1.09 11.79 -8.17
CA SER A 67 -2.50 11.55 -8.53
C SER A 67 -2.73 11.47 -10.04
N GLY A 68 -1.82 12.00 -10.86
CA GLY A 68 -1.95 12.01 -12.32
C GLY A 68 -1.92 10.58 -12.88
N GLY A 69 -2.91 10.24 -13.71
CA GLY A 69 -3.07 8.90 -14.28
C GLY A 69 -3.37 7.83 -13.22
N ALA A 70 -3.91 8.23 -12.07
CA ALA A 70 -4.29 7.32 -10.99
C ALA A 70 -5.27 6.24 -11.43
N ALA A 71 -6.27 6.59 -12.22
CA ALA A 71 -7.27 5.63 -12.70
C ALA A 71 -6.63 4.44 -13.42
N ARG A 72 -5.70 4.72 -14.34
CA ARG A 72 -5.01 3.72 -15.15
C ARG A 72 -4.01 2.91 -14.32
N ALA A 73 -3.25 3.58 -13.46
CA ALA A 73 -2.26 2.92 -12.63
C ALA A 73 -2.86 1.98 -11.58
N MET A 74 -4.14 2.11 -11.23
CA MET A 74 -4.81 1.14 -10.34
C MET A 74 -4.95 -0.27 -10.95
N PHE A 75 -4.66 -0.44 -12.25
CA PHE A 75 -4.56 -1.73 -12.93
C PHE A 75 -3.12 -2.27 -13.02
N GLU A 76 -2.12 -1.51 -12.54
CA GLU A 76 -0.75 -1.99 -12.43
C GLU A 76 -0.68 -3.08 -11.34
N PRO A 77 0.02 -4.21 -11.57
CA PRO A 77 -0.03 -5.39 -10.70
C PRO A 77 0.14 -5.13 -9.20
N VAL A 78 1.09 -4.28 -8.79
CA VAL A 78 1.35 -4.04 -7.36
C VAL A 78 0.21 -3.24 -6.73
N LEU A 79 -0.22 -2.14 -7.36
CA LEU A 79 -1.34 -1.34 -6.85
C LEU A 79 -2.66 -2.11 -6.88
N GLN A 80 -2.89 -2.90 -7.92
CA GLN A 80 -4.03 -3.80 -8.01
C GLN A 80 -4.02 -4.80 -6.85
N ARG A 81 -2.88 -5.44 -6.58
CA ARG A 81 -2.77 -6.42 -5.49
C ARG A 81 -3.02 -5.80 -4.12
N LEU A 82 -2.48 -4.60 -3.86
CA LEU A 82 -2.73 -3.87 -2.61
C LEU A 82 -4.21 -3.52 -2.43
N LYS A 83 -4.89 -3.14 -3.52
CA LYS A 83 -6.34 -2.86 -3.53
C LYS A 83 -7.16 -4.12 -3.24
N GLU A 84 -6.84 -5.26 -3.86
CA GLU A 84 -7.51 -6.55 -3.62
C GLU A 84 -7.34 -7.03 -2.17
N LEU A 85 -6.14 -6.84 -1.61
CA LEU A 85 -5.87 -7.12 -0.21
C LEU A 85 -6.54 -6.11 0.73
N GLY A 86 -7.31 -5.13 0.23
CA GLY A 86 -8.05 -4.17 1.02
C GLY A 86 -7.15 -3.31 1.92
N SER A 87 -5.95 -2.97 1.41
CA SER A 87 -5.00 -2.11 2.09
C SER A 87 -5.61 -0.71 2.28
N PRO A 88 -5.36 -0.03 3.42
CA PRO A 88 -5.77 1.35 3.59
C PRO A 88 -5.17 2.25 2.50
N MET A 89 -5.98 3.19 2.00
CA MET A 89 -5.57 4.15 0.97
C MET A 89 -5.92 5.56 1.42
N LEU A 90 -4.92 6.45 1.47
CA LEU A 90 -5.16 7.87 1.69
C LEU A 90 -5.16 8.59 0.34
N MET A 91 -6.31 9.17 -0.01
CA MET A 91 -6.46 9.98 -1.22
C MET A 91 -6.39 11.46 -0.84
N LEU A 92 -5.25 12.09 -1.13
CA LEU A 92 -5.04 13.53 -0.96
C LEU A 92 -5.70 14.32 -2.12
N SER A 93 -5.30 15.57 -2.31
CA SER A 93 -5.79 16.44 -3.40
C SER A 93 -5.55 15.80 -4.78
N GLY A 94 -6.53 15.90 -5.67
CA GLY A 94 -6.42 15.44 -7.06
C GLY A 94 -7.59 15.90 -7.93
N SER A 95 -7.55 15.57 -9.23
CA SER A 95 -8.64 15.91 -10.17
C SER A 95 -9.78 14.88 -10.13
N ARG A 96 -11.02 15.36 -10.25
CA ARG A 96 -12.20 14.50 -10.41
C ARG A 96 -12.16 13.67 -11.70
N ASP A 97 -11.36 14.08 -12.68
CA ASP A 97 -11.20 13.41 -13.98
C ASP A 97 -10.53 12.04 -13.86
N GLU A 98 -9.81 11.78 -12.76
CA GLU A 98 -9.24 10.46 -12.43
C GLU A 98 -10.33 9.41 -12.11
N GLY A 99 -11.59 9.82 -11.97
CA GLY A 99 -12.68 8.92 -11.65
C GLY A 99 -12.55 8.31 -10.25
N ALA A 100 -13.13 7.12 -10.07
CA ALA A 100 -13.12 6.42 -8.80
C ALA A 100 -11.90 5.49 -8.69
N LEU A 101 -11.04 5.72 -7.69
CA LEU A 101 -9.79 4.97 -7.52
C LEU A 101 -9.98 3.71 -6.65
N THR A 102 -10.79 3.84 -5.60
CA THR A 102 -11.13 2.74 -4.68
C THR A 102 -12.60 2.84 -4.25
N GLY A 103 -13.35 1.75 -4.47
CA GLY A 103 -14.82 1.76 -4.33
C GLY A 103 -15.45 2.90 -5.15
N ASN A 104 -16.30 3.69 -4.51
CA ASN A 104 -16.97 4.85 -5.11
C ASN A 104 -16.25 6.19 -4.79
N VAL A 105 -15.05 6.15 -4.22
CA VAL A 105 -14.33 7.37 -3.79
C VAL A 105 -13.57 7.95 -4.97
N ARG A 106 -13.89 9.20 -5.31
CA ARG A 106 -13.25 9.98 -6.37
C ARG A 106 -12.30 11.00 -5.78
N ALA A 107 -11.23 11.29 -6.51
CA ALA A 107 -10.33 12.38 -6.16
C ALA A 107 -11.04 13.73 -6.28
N GLU A 108 -10.67 14.67 -5.42
CA GLU A 108 -11.21 16.02 -5.40
C GLU A 108 -10.17 17.01 -4.86
N PRO A 109 -10.31 18.32 -5.14
CA PRO A 109 -9.38 19.31 -4.63
C PRO A 109 -9.41 19.41 -3.11
N PHE A 110 -8.24 19.39 -2.49
CA PHE A 110 -8.05 19.57 -1.05
C PHE A 110 -6.87 20.52 -0.76
N PRO A 111 -6.87 21.22 0.40
CA PRO A 111 -5.68 21.89 0.89
C PRO A 111 -4.57 20.87 1.22
N PRO A 112 -3.30 21.29 1.31
CA PRO A 112 -2.19 20.41 1.66
C PRO A 112 -2.44 19.59 2.94
N GLY A 113 -2.12 18.30 2.88
CA GLY A 113 -2.31 17.34 3.97
C GLY A 113 -3.75 16.89 4.22
N ARG A 114 -4.77 17.46 3.55
CA ARG A 114 -6.15 16.98 3.66
C ARG A 114 -6.45 15.89 2.63
N GLY A 115 -7.18 14.86 3.05
CA GLY A 115 -7.59 13.78 2.15
C GLY A 115 -8.61 12.83 2.75
N ARG A 116 -9.10 11.90 1.93
CA ARG A 116 -10.00 10.81 2.33
C ARG A 116 -9.18 9.55 2.62
N LEU A 117 -9.21 9.09 3.86
CA LEU A 117 -8.70 7.79 4.26
C LEU A 117 -9.77 6.73 4.00
N VAL A 118 -9.50 5.82 3.07
CA VAL A 118 -10.35 4.69 2.71
C VAL A 118 -9.80 3.44 3.37
N THR A 119 -10.64 2.76 4.14
CA THR A 119 -10.32 1.50 4.80
C THR A 119 -11.46 0.50 4.61
N ARG A 120 -11.25 -0.76 4.98
CA ARG A 120 -12.32 -1.76 5.04
C ARG A 120 -13.49 -1.37 5.96
N ARG A 121 -13.26 -0.46 6.93
CA ARG A 121 -14.29 -0.01 7.89
C ARG A 121 -15.11 1.17 7.37
N GLY A 122 -14.67 1.83 6.29
CA GLY A 122 -15.33 3.01 5.75
C GLY A 122 -14.34 4.09 5.30
N VAL A 123 -14.90 5.26 5.02
CA VAL A 123 -14.18 6.43 4.48
C VAL A 123 -14.26 7.56 5.49
N ALA A 124 -13.13 8.17 5.82
CA ALA A 124 -13.04 9.32 6.70
C ALA A 124 -12.27 10.47 6.03
N LEU A 125 -12.75 11.70 6.17
CA LEU A 125 -11.97 12.89 5.83
C LEU A 125 -10.98 13.16 6.97
N ILE A 126 -9.69 13.24 6.66
CA ILE A 126 -8.63 13.44 7.64
C ILE A 126 -7.70 14.59 7.24
N GLN A 127 -6.91 15.06 8.20
CA GLN A 127 -5.81 16.00 8.02
C GLN A 127 -4.53 15.32 8.53
N THR A 128 -3.50 15.21 7.69
CA THR A 128 -2.20 14.69 8.11
C THR A 128 -1.47 15.71 8.97
N ALA A 129 -0.67 15.22 9.91
CA ALA A 129 0.27 16.06 10.63
C ALA A 129 1.35 16.58 9.67
N TYR A 130 1.85 17.78 9.95
CA TYR A 130 3.01 18.33 9.26
C TYR A 130 4.26 18.05 10.10
N LEU A 131 5.21 17.33 9.51
CA LEU A 131 6.56 17.18 10.04
C LEU A 131 7.48 18.09 9.23
N PRO A 132 8.08 19.13 9.83
CA PRO A 132 9.05 19.96 9.13
C PRO A 132 10.22 19.11 8.60
N PRO A 133 10.83 19.47 7.47
CA PRO A 133 12.03 18.79 6.99
C PRO A 133 13.10 18.79 8.08
N ALA A 134 13.78 17.65 8.22
CA ALA A 134 15.04 17.63 8.97
C ALA A 134 16.01 18.57 8.22
N GLY A 135 16.49 19.60 8.91
CA GLY A 135 17.44 20.57 8.35
C GLY A 135 18.78 19.95 7.96
#